data_AF-A0A831UQ54-F1
#
_entry.id   AF-A0A831UQ54-F1
#
_cell.length_a   1.000
_cell.length_b   1.000
_cell.length_c   1.000
_cell.angle_alpha   90.00
_cell.angle_beta   90.00
_cell.angle_gamma   90.00
#
_symmetry.space_group_name_H-M   'P 1'
#
loop_
_entity.id
_entity.type
_entity.pdbx_description
1 polymer ?
#
loop_
_entity_poly.entity_id
_entity_poly.type
_entity_poly.pdbx_seq_one_letter_code
_entity_poly.pdbx_strand_id
1 'polypeptide(L)'
;MPPWFSCFRSLLAQQASPSPLPNSEADLAGYNLYYDTNSSGDYQNVINVGNQPQYTFVGLETGVTYRIALTAYDVYHNESDFSEEIQILIPQPDFKMEIGEVSLNHEWVRVDFQQPFVDPVVVANPLSCIGGDPTTARIRNVDGNGFEIRVQEWDYLNELHNKVESVSYLVMERGSYILDDGTRLEANSFATDDTGTFGTVSFDQPFQQVPVITTSIITENGSSAVTGRLQAISTESFQYCMQE
;
A
#
# COMPACT_ATOMS: atom_id res chain seq x y z
N MET A 1 -29.72 1.47 -41.78
CA MET A 1 -29.32 0.16 -41.22
C MET A 1 -28.38 -0.53 -42.19
N PRO A 2 -27.43 -1.37 -41.75
CA PRO A 2 -26.29 -1.14 -40.83
C PRO A 2 -24.98 -1.71 -41.50
N PRO A 3 -23.77 -1.75 -40.91
CA PRO A 3 -23.42 -2.57 -39.74
C PRO A 3 -22.48 -1.90 -38.73
N TRP A 4 -22.39 -2.58 -37.59
CA TRP A 4 -21.62 -2.25 -36.39
C TRP A 4 -20.18 -2.77 -36.42
N PHE A 5 -19.42 -2.33 -35.41
CA PHE A 5 -18.20 -2.87 -34.77
C PHE A 5 -16.82 -2.52 -35.33
N SER A 6 -15.98 -1.97 -34.44
CA SER A 6 -14.77 -2.64 -33.93
C SER A 6 -14.36 -1.95 -32.62
N CYS A 7 -14.04 -2.72 -31.57
CA CYS A 7 -13.55 -2.18 -30.30
C CYS A 7 -12.08 -2.53 -30.09
N PHE A 8 -11.31 -1.55 -29.62
CA PHE A 8 -9.87 -1.68 -29.42
C PHE A 8 -9.52 -2.43 -28.13
N ARG A 9 -8.46 -3.25 -28.20
CA ARG A 9 -7.87 -4.01 -27.09
C ARG A 9 -6.52 -3.39 -26.72
N SER A 10 -6.35 -3.04 -25.46
CA SER A 10 -5.05 -3.08 -24.77
C SER A 10 -5.26 -2.90 -23.26
N LEU A 11 -5.48 -4.00 -22.54
CA LEU A 11 -5.27 -4.09 -21.09
C LEU A 11 -4.08 -5.04 -20.88
N LEU A 12 -2.95 -4.48 -20.46
CA LEU A 12 -1.75 -5.26 -20.16
C LEU A 12 -1.96 -6.03 -18.84
N ALA A 13 -2.36 -7.30 -18.96
CA ALA A 13 -1.96 -8.35 -18.05
C ALA A 13 -1.41 -9.52 -18.89
N GLN A 14 -0.15 -9.87 -18.61
CA GLN A 14 0.70 -10.91 -19.19
C GLN A 14 0.14 -11.78 -20.35
N GLN A 15 0.76 -11.61 -21.52
CA GLN A 15 0.81 -12.49 -22.70
C GLN A 15 -0.52 -12.83 -23.44
N ALA A 16 -0.82 -12.06 -24.50
CA ALA A 16 -1.47 -12.56 -25.72
C ALA A 16 -1.24 -11.56 -26.88
N SER A 17 -0.82 -12.05 -28.05
CA SER A 17 -0.58 -11.27 -29.27
C SER A 17 -1.85 -10.51 -29.74
N PRO A 18 -1.82 -9.18 -29.98
CA PRO A 18 -3.00 -8.42 -30.37
C PRO A 18 -3.02 -8.06 -31.87
N SER A 19 -4.20 -8.12 -32.50
CA SER A 19 -4.73 -7.17 -33.50
C SER A 19 -6.19 -7.55 -33.82
N PRO A 20 -7.11 -6.58 -33.97
CA PRO A 20 -7.14 -5.73 -35.17
C PRO A 20 -7.14 -4.22 -34.85
N LEU A 21 -6.95 -3.44 -35.91
CA LEU A 21 -6.59 -2.01 -35.97
C LEU A 21 -7.51 -1.05 -35.19
N PRO A 22 -7.00 0.14 -34.79
CA PRO A 22 -7.82 1.16 -34.12
C PRO A 22 -8.97 1.60 -35.01
N ASN A 23 -10.08 2.04 -34.40
CA ASN A 23 -11.15 2.67 -35.15
C ASN A 23 -10.52 3.78 -36.00
N SER A 24 -10.81 3.76 -37.31
CA SER A 24 -10.23 4.67 -38.30
C SER A 24 -11.25 5.68 -38.81
N GLU A 25 -12.37 5.80 -38.09
CA GLU A 25 -13.46 6.70 -38.39
C GLU A 25 -12.98 8.15 -38.26
N ALA A 26 -13.28 8.98 -39.27
CA ALA A 26 -12.77 10.35 -39.35
C ALA A 26 -13.35 11.26 -38.26
N ASP A 27 -14.49 10.87 -37.69
CA ASP A 27 -15.22 11.56 -36.63
C ASP A 27 -14.98 10.97 -35.24
N LEU A 28 -14.11 9.96 -35.08
CA LEU A 28 -13.74 9.41 -33.77
C LEU A 28 -13.09 10.48 -32.89
N ALA A 29 -13.73 10.82 -31.78
CA ALA A 29 -13.21 11.79 -30.82
C ALA A 29 -12.52 11.12 -29.61
N GLY A 30 -12.92 9.91 -29.22
CA GLY A 30 -12.25 9.15 -28.16
C GLY A 30 -13.05 7.95 -27.66
N TYR A 31 -12.71 7.50 -26.45
CA TYR A 31 -13.33 6.35 -25.81
C TYR A 31 -13.76 6.66 -24.36
N ASN A 32 -14.85 6.02 -23.92
CA ASN A 32 -15.27 5.97 -22.52
C ASN A 32 -15.02 4.55 -21.99
N LEU A 33 -14.38 4.45 -20.81
CA LEU A 33 -14.13 3.22 -20.07
C LEU A 33 -15.18 3.05 -18.99
N TYR A 34 -15.92 1.97 -19.07
CA TYR A 34 -16.94 1.57 -18.12
C TYR A 34 -16.43 0.41 -17.27
N TYR A 35 -16.65 0.48 -15.97
CA TYR A 35 -16.19 -0.58 -15.07
C TYR A 35 -17.07 -0.77 -13.85
N ASP A 36 -17.10 -2.00 -13.37
CA ASP A 36 -17.76 -2.36 -12.11
C ASP A 36 -17.25 -3.70 -11.58
N THR A 37 -17.62 -4.02 -10.34
CA THR A 37 -17.39 -5.32 -9.69
C THR A 37 -18.65 -6.19 -9.68
N ASN A 38 -19.78 -5.62 -10.11
CA ASN A 38 -21.11 -6.23 -10.10
C ASN A 38 -21.35 -7.22 -11.28
N SER A 39 -22.62 -7.48 -11.59
CA SER A 39 -23.05 -8.31 -12.72
C SER A 39 -22.65 -7.71 -14.07
N SER A 40 -22.42 -8.57 -15.05
CA SER A 40 -22.04 -8.16 -16.41
C SER A 40 -23.07 -7.21 -17.04
N GLY A 41 -22.56 -6.17 -17.70
CA GLY A 41 -23.36 -5.15 -18.38
C GLY A 41 -24.04 -4.10 -17.49
N ASP A 42 -23.86 -4.17 -16.17
CA ASP A 42 -24.35 -3.16 -15.22
C ASP A 42 -23.17 -2.31 -14.70
N TYR A 43 -22.72 -1.37 -15.52
CA TYR A 43 -21.61 -0.49 -15.19
C TYR A 43 -22.11 0.81 -14.56
N GLN A 44 -21.76 1.07 -13.30
CA GLN A 44 -22.10 2.32 -12.61
C GLN A 44 -20.99 3.38 -12.72
N ASN A 45 -19.76 2.97 -13.07
CA ASN A 45 -18.61 3.86 -13.17
C ASN A 45 -18.18 4.05 -14.62
N VAL A 46 -17.91 5.30 -14.99
CA VAL A 46 -17.42 5.69 -16.33
C VAL A 46 -16.27 6.68 -16.22
N ILE A 47 -15.24 6.49 -17.05
CA ILE A 47 -14.07 7.36 -17.19
C ILE A 47 -13.91 7.70 -18.67
N ASN A 48 -13.88 8.99 -19.00
CA ASN A 48 -13.48 9.41 -20.34
C ASN A 48 -11.94 9.28 -20.46
N VAL A 49 -11.48 8.38 -21.33
CA VAL A 49 -10.04 8.11 -21.53
C VAL A 49 -9.48 8.82 -22.77
N GLY A 50 -10.32 9.56 -23.49
CA GLY A 50 -9.97 10.26 -24.73
C GLY A 50 -9.52 9.30 -25.84
N ASN A 51 -8.82 9.85 -26.84
CA ASN A 51 -8.25 9.07 -27.95
C ASN A 51 -6.77 8.72 -27.66
N GLN A 52 -6.55 7.97 -26.59
CA GLN A 52 -5.22 7.47 -26.21
C GLN A 52 -5.13 5.96 -26.46
N PRO A 53 -4.00 5.45 -26.98
CA PRO A 53 -3.85 4.01 -27.26
C PRO A 53 -3.75 3.15 -26.00
N GLN A 54 -3.53 3.78 -24.85
CA GLN A 54 -3.38 3.12 -23.55
C GLN A 54 -3.92 4.02 -22.43
N TYR A 55 -4.41 3.39 -21.38
CA TYR A 55 -4.84 4.04 -20.14
C TYR A 55 -4.35 3.24 -18.94
N THR A 56 -3.77 3.92 -17.95
CA THR A 56 -3.37 3.29 -16.69
C THR A 56 -4.51 3.39 -15.70
N PHE A 57 -5.09 2.24 -15.37
CA PHE A 57 -6.13 2.17 -14.37
C PHE A 57 -5.50 2.15 -12.97
N VAL A 58 -5.79 3.17 -12.16
CA VAL A 58 -5.27 3.34 -10.79
C VAL A 58 -6.41 3.24 -9.78
N GLY A 59 -6.07 2.98 -8.51
CA GLY A 59 -7.03 2.91 -7.42
C GLY A 59 -7.88 1.63 -7.39
N LEU A 60 -7.42 0.56 -8.03
CA LEU A 60 -8.10 -0.73 -8.02
C LEU A 60 -7.82 -1.50 -6.74
N GLU A 61 -8.84 -2.19 -6.24
CA GLU A 61 -8.73 -3.08 -5.09
C GLU A 61 -8.10 -4.41 -5.50
N THR A 62 -7.08 -4.84 -4.74
CA THR A 62 -6.48 -6.17 -4.89
C THR A 62 -7.45 -7.27 -4.46
N GLY A 63 -7.38 -8.44 -5.09
CA GLY A 63 -8.31 -9.54 -4.84
C GLY A 63 -9.69 -9.36 -5.48
N VAL A 64 -9.98 -8.19 -6.07
CA VAL A 64 -11.26 -7.88 -6.69
C VAL A 64 -11.22 -8.19 -8.19
N THR A 65 -12.32 -8.76 -8.70
CA THR A 65 -12.54 -8.95 -10.14
C THR A 65 -13.29 -7.75 -10.69
N TYR A 66 -12.65 -7.01 -11.57
CA TYR A 66 -13.26 -5.91 -12.31
C TYR A 66 -13.74 -6.38 -13.67
N ARG A 67 -14.93 -5.94 -14.05
CA ARG A 67 -15.50 -6.05 -15.39
C ARG A 67 -15.31 -4.72 -16.10
N ILE A 68 -14.73 -4.74 -17.29
CA ILE A 68 -14.41 -3.53 -18.05
C ILE A 68 -14.95 -3.66 -19.46
N ALA A 69 -15.62 -2.61 -19.93
CA ALA A 69 -16.02 -2.43 -21.32
C ALA A 69 -15.72 -1.00 -21.79
N LEU A 70 -15.62 -0.81 -23.10
CA LEU A 70 -15.36 0.47 -23.74
C LEU A 70 -16.50 0.83 -24.70
N THR A 71 -16.80 2.13 -24.82
CA THR A 71 -17.53 2.68 -25.97
C THR A 71 -16.63 3.67 -26.70
N ALA A 72 -16.82 3.82 -28.01
CA ALA A 72 -16.25 4.91 -28.79
C ALA A 72 -17.24 6.06 -28.84
N TYR A 73 -16.76 7.31 -28.86
CA TYR A 73 -17.62 8.47 -29.09
C TYR A 73 -17.08 9.37 -30.21
N ASP A 74 -18.00 9.95 -30.98
CA ASP A 74 -17.69 10.86 -32.08
C ASP A 74 -17.56 12.33 -31.62
N VAL A 75 -17.19 13.23 -32.54
CA VAL A 75 -17.10 14.68 -32.27
C VAL A 75 -18.43 15.34 -31.87
N TYR A 76 -19.55 14.65 -32.07
CA TYR A 76 -20.89 15.06 -31.66
C TYR A 76 -21.34 14.41 -30.35
N HIS A 77 -20.47 13.64 -29.69
CA HIS A 77 -20.72 12.88 -28.46
C HIS A 77 -21.76 11.76 -28.59
N ASN A 78 -21.93 11.20 -29.79
CA ASN A 78 -22.69 9.96 -29.95
C ASN A 78 -21.81 8.78 -29.55
N GLU A 79 -22.31 7.91 -28.67
CA GLU A 79 -21.61 6.71 -28.25
C GLU A 79 -21.98 5.49 -29.09
N SER A 80 -20.99 4.64 -29.34
CA SER A 80 -21.19 3.31 -29.89
C SER A 80 -21.80 2.38 -28.85
N ASP A 81 -22.15 1.17 -29.29
CA ASP A 81 -22.37 0.07 -28.38
C ASP A 81 -21.09 -0.34 -27.64
N PHE A 82 -21.27 -1.09 -26.56
CA PHE A 82 -20.17 -1.60 -25.76
C PHE A 82 -19.28 -2.57 -26.55
N SER A 83 -18.01 -2.55 -26.16
CA SER A 83 -17.05 -3.60 -26.46
C SER A 83 -17.46 -4.95 -25.89
N GLU A 84 -16.74 -5.99 -26.29
CA GLU A 84 -16.67 -7.22 -25.48
C GLU A 84 -16.20 -6.88 -24.06
N GLU A 85 -16.86 -7.46 -23.07
CA GLU A 85 -16.48 -7.29 -21.67
C GLU A 85 -15.22 -8.11 -21.36
N ILE A 86 -14.29 -7.49 -20.65
CA ILE A 86 -13.11 -8.17 -20.10
C ILE A 86 -13.27 -8.27 -18.58
N GLN A 87 -12.95 -9.43 -18.02
CA GLN A 87 -12.86 -9.65 -16.58
C GLN A 87 -11.40 -9.73 -16.16
N ILE A 88 -10.99 -8.91 -15.19
CA ILE A 88 -9.62 -8.86 -14.69
C ILE A 88 -9.67 -8.99 -13.18
N LEU A 89 -9.05 -10.06 -12.67
CA LEU A 89 -8.74 -10.20 -11.25
C LEU A 89 -7.47 -9.42 -10.96
N ILE A 90 -7.54 -8.48 -10.04
CA ILE A 90 -6.36 -7.78 -9.55
C ILE A 90 -5.65 -8.71 -8.58
N PRO A 91 -4.41 -9.15 -8.86
CA PRO A 91 -3.74 -10.09 -7.98
C PRO A 91 -3.50 -9.42 -6.62
N GLN A 92 -3.88 -10.10 -5.55
CA GLN A 92 -3.45 -9.72 -4.22
C GLN A 92 -1.96 -10.08 -4.07
N PRO A 93 -1.11 -9.18 -3.55
CA PRO A 93 0.25 -9.55 -3.22
C PRO A 93 0.23 -10.76 -2.28
N ASP A 94 1.21 -11.66 -2.41
CA ASP A 94 1.34 -12.80 -1.52
C ASP A 94 1.35 -12.27 -0.07
N PHE A 95 0.38 -12.71 0.72
CA PHE A 95 0.33 -12.35 2.13
C PHE A 95 1.51 -13.02 2.84
N LYS A 96 2.50 -12.21 3.21
CA LYS A 96 3.64 -12.63 4.01
C LYS A 96 3.66 -11.82 5.30
N MET A 97 3.73 -12.54 6.40
CA MET A 97 3.89 -11.97 7.73
C MET A 97 4.82 -12.86 8.54
N GLU A 98 5.67 -12.24 9.35
CA GLU A 98 6.37 -12.91 10.44
C GLU A 98 6.19 -12.11 11.73
N ILE A 99 6.17 -12.83 12.85
CA ILE A 99 6.19 -12.25 14.19
C ILE A 99 7.31 -12.91 14.97
N GLY A 100 7.94 -12.16 15.86
CA GLY A 100 9.01 -12.68 16.68
C GLY A 100 9.29 -11.83 17.90
N GLU A 101 10.27 -12.28 18.68
CA GLU A 101 10.80 -11.56 19.82
C GLU A 101 12.33 -11.60 19.76
N VAL A 102 12.98 -10.51 20.15
CA VAL A 102 14.43 -10.41 20.20
C VAL A 102 14.87 -9.79 21.52
N SER A 103 15.95 -10.32 22.09
CA SER A 103 16.61 -9.77 23.27
C SER A 103 17.68 -8.76 22.86
N LEU A 104 17.63 -7.55 23.41
CA LEU A 104 18.42 -6.39 23.00
C LEU A 104 19.04 -5.67 24.19
N ASN A 105 20.10 -4.93 23.91
CA ASN A 105 20.68 -3.91 24.78
C ASN A 105 21.06 -2.71 23.89
N HIS A 106 22.00 -1.84 24.31
CA HIS A 106 22.44 -0.70 23.49
C HIS A 106 23.25 -1.06 22.23
N GLU A 107 23.61 -2.33 22.04
CA GLU A 107 24.32 -2.82 20.86
C GLU A 107 23.36 -3.17 19.72
N TRP A 108 23.80 -2.94 18.49
CA TRP A 108 23.03 -3.29 17.30
C TRP A 108 22.95 -4.81 17.11
N VAL A 109 21.73 -5.30 16.93
CA VAL A 109 21.45 -6.70 16.62
C VAL A 109 20.77 -6.77 15.25
N ARG A 110 21.29 -7.63 14.37
CA ARG A 110 20.62 -8.01 13.12
C ARG A 110 19.59 -9.09 13.41
N VAL A 111 18.36 -8.86 12.96
CA VAL A 111 17.28 -9.85 12.95
C VAL A 111 17.05 -10.26 11.50
N ASP A 112 17.24 -11.55 11.22
CA ASP A 112 16.99 -12.12 9.89
C ASP A 112 15.57 -12.67 9.81
N PHE A 113 14.91 -12.42 8.67
CA PHE A 113 13.60 -12.99 8.36
C PHE A 113 13.72 -14.48 8.03
N GLN A 114 12.67 -15.24 8.30
CA GLN A 114 12.58 -16.66 7.96
C GLN A 114 12.32 -16.87 6.45
N GLN A 115 11.79 -15.86 5.78
CA GLN A 115 11.61 -15.81 4.33
C GLN A 115 11.90 -14.41 3.76
N PRO A 116 12.22 -14.29 2.46
CA PRO A 116 12.47 -12.99 1.85
C PRO A 116 11.18 -12.20 1.57
N PHE A 117 11.26 -10.91 1.83
CA PHE A 117 10.27 -9.87 1.51
C PHE A 117 10.79 -8.98 0.37
N VAL A 118 9.89 -8.39 -0.42
CA VAL A 118 10.27 -7.44 -1.49
C VAL A 118 10.38 -6.02 -0.94
N ASP A 119 9.38 -5.60 -0.17
CA ASP A 119 9.26 -4.29 0.48
C ASP A 119 8.69 -4.49 1.90
N PRO A 120 9.52 -4.91 2.86
CA PRO A 120 9.09 -5.23 4.21
C PRO A 120 8.73 -3.97 5.03
N VAL A 121 7.62 -4.04 5.74
CA VAL A 121 7.17 -3.08 6.75
C VAL A 121 7.37 -3.70 8.12
N VAL A 122 8.29 -3.14 8.91
CA VAL A 122 8.66 -3.66 10.24
C VAL A 122 8.13 -2.74 11.34
N VAL A 123 7.52 -3.33 12.34
CA VAL A 123 7.15 -2.66 13.60
C VAL A 123 7.67 -3.47 14.77
N ALA A 124 8.34 -2.83 15.73
CA ALA A 124 8.87 -3.47 16.93
C ALA A 124 8.61 -2.62 18.17
N ASN A 125 7.58 -2.97 18.94
CA ASN A 125 7.13 -2.31 20.17
C ASN A 125 6.15 -3.24 20.94
N PRO A 126 5.97 -3.07 22.26
CA PRO A 126 6.80 -2.26 23.17
C PRO A 126 8.09 -3.01 23.58
N LEU A 127 9.08 -2.25 24.05
CA LEU A 127 10.20 -2.81 24.82
C LEU A 127 9.72 -3.30 26.19
N SER A 128 10.30 -4.40 26.67
CA SER A 128 10.13 -4.81 28.06
C SER A 128 10.89 -3.86 29.00
N CYS A 129 10.38 -3.69 30.21
CA CYS A 129 10.93 -2.72 31.17
C CYS A 129 11.77 -3.45 32.22
N ILE A 130 13.03 -3.75 31.86
CA ILE A 130 13.99 -4.41 32.75
C ILE A 130 15.03 -3.40 33.27
N GLY A 131 15.48 -2.47 32.41
CA GLY A 131 16.29 -1.33 32.82
C GLY A 131 15.50 -0.28 33.59
N GLY A 132 16.21 0.59 34.32
CA GLY A 132 15.60 1.75 34.96
C GLY A 132 15.65 3.02 34.10
N ASP A 133 16.45 2.98 33.05
CA ASP A 133 16.67 4.09 32.15
C ASP A 133 15.58 4.11 31.07
N PRO A 134 14.96 5.27 30.80
CA PRO A 134 13.94 5.37 29.76
C PRO A 134 14.56 5.19 28.37
N THR A 135 13.90 4.35 27.57
CA THR A 135 14.43 3.87 26.29
C THR A 135 13.36 3.81 25.20
N THR A 136 13.81 3.68 23.96
CA THR A 136 13.01 3.38 22.76
C THR A 136 13.70 2.31 21.92
N ALA A 137 12.94 1.57 21.12
CA ALA A 137 13.51 0.66 20.13
C ALA A 137 13.92 1.47 18.90
N ARG A 138 15.19 1.36 18.50
CA ARG A 138 15.73 2.04 17.32
C ARG A 138 15.97 1.01 16.23
N ILE A 139 15.36 1.20 15.06
CA ILE A 139 15.47 0.31 13.90
C ILE A 139 16.22 1.03 12.77
N ARG A 140 17.04 0.30 12.02
CA ARG A 140 17.65 0.75 10.76
C ARG A 140 17.92 -0.41 9.81
N ASN A 141 18.42 -0.08 8.62
CA ASN A 141 18.91 -1.06 7.64
C ASN A 141 17.90 -2.19 7.36
N VAL A 142 16.64 -1.79 7.16
CA VAL A 142 15.58 -2.72 6.73
C VAL A 142 15.80 -3.06 5.27
N ASP A 143 15.92 -4.35 4.97
CA ASP A 143 16.03 -4.90 3.62
C ASP A 143 15.19 -6.18 3.51
N GLY A 144 15.12 -6.77 2.31
CA GLY A 144 14.29 -7.95 2.05
C GLY A 144 14.60 -9.20 2.87
N ASN A 145 15.72 -9.24 3.61
CA ASN A 145 16.12 -10.38 4.44
C ASN A 145 16.16 -10.08 5.93
N GLY A 146 15.96 -8.83 6.37
CA GLY A 146 15.99 -8.51 7.79
C GLY A 146 16.11 -7.02 8.09
N PHE A 147 16.37 -6.73 9.35
CA PHE A 147 16.58 -5.37 9.86
C PHE A 147 17.55 -5.36 11.04
N GLU A 148 18.11 -4.20 11.34
CA GLU A 148 18.91 -3.98 12.55
C GLU A 148 18.09 -3.24 13.61
N ILE A 149 18.25 -3.63 14.87
CA ILE A 149 17.53 -3.03 15.99
C ILE A 149 18.42 -2.96 17.24
N ARG A 150 18.24 -1.92 18.05
CA ARG A 150 18.84 -1.79 19.40
C ARG A 150 17.92 -1.09 20.38
N VAL A 151 18.25 -1.18 21.66
CA VAL A 151 17.72 -0.28 22.69
C VAL A 151 18.46 1.05 22.58
N GLN A 152 17.73 2.16 22.55
CA GLN A 152 18.29 3.51 22.57
C GLN A 152 17.77 4.25 23.79
N GLU A 153 18.68 4.85 24.56
CA GLU A 153 18.36 5.73 25.68
C GLU A 153 18.06 7.14 25.19
N TRP A 154 17.28 7.92 25.97
CA TRP A 154 17.09 9.33 25.66
C TRP A 154 18.38 10.15 25.79
N ASP A 155 18.52 11.19 24.97
CA ASP A 155 19.73 12.00 24.79
C ASP A 155 20.33 12.60 26.07
N TYR A 156 19.54 12.76 27.14
CA TYR A 156 20.03 13.23 28.44
C TYR A 156 20.76 12.17 29.28
N LEU A 157 20.83 10.93 28.78
CA LEU A 157 21.53 9.80 29.40
C LEU A 157 22.90 9.58 28.76
N ASN A 158 23.49 8.39 28.91
CA ASN A 158 24.86 8.10 28.52
C ASN A 158 24.98 7.07 27.39
N GLU A 159 23.86 6.63 26.79
CA GLU A 159 23.78 5.61 25.74
C GLU A 159 24.27 4.22 26.18
N LEU A 160 24.48 3.98 27.48
CA LEU A 160 25.02 2.73 28.01
C LEU A 160 23.94 1.88 28.68
N HIS A 161 23.10 1.27 27.86
CA HIS A 161 22.05 0.37 28.33
C HIS A 161 22.55 -1.09 28.43
N ASN A 162 23.19 -1.48 29.53
CA ASN A 162 23.76 -2.83 29.70
C ASN A 162 22.74 -3.90 30.12
N LYS A 163 21.49 -3.52 30.40
CA LYS A 163 20.42 -4.47 30.71
C LYS A 163 19.90 -5.06 29.40
N VAL A 164 19.55 -6.33 29.46
CA VAL A 164 18.91 -7.00 28.33
C VAL A 164 17.41 -6.80 28.47
N GLU A 165 16.82 -6.14 27.50
CA GLU A 165 15.38 -6.01 27.31
C GLU A 165 14.94 -6.95 26.19
N SER A 166 13.63 -7.14 26.05
CA SER A 166 13.06 -7.88 24.92
C SER A 166 12.03 -7.02 24.20
N VAL A 167 11.95 -7.18 22.89
CA VAL A 167 10.96 -6.48 22.06
C VAL A 167 10.29 -7.48 21.14
N SER A 168 8.96 -7.42 21.08
CA SER A 168 8.19 -8.12 20.06
C SER A 168 8.21 -7.33 18.76
N TYR A 169 8.38 -8.01 17.63
CA TYR A 169 8.30 -7.42 16.31
C TYR A 169 7.33 -8.16 15.41
N LEU A 170 6.85 -7.44 14.41
CA LEU A 170 6.02 -7.91 13.32
C LEU A 170 6.60 -7.33 12.02
N VAL A 171 6.74 -8.17 11.01
CA VAL A 171 7.06 -7.76 9.65
C VAL A 171 5.97 -8.25 8.71
N MET A 172 5.56 -7.39 7.78
CA MET A 172 4.65 -7.73 6.70
C MET A 172 5.21 -7.23 5.36
N GLU A 173 4.86 -7.90 4.28
CA GLU A 173 5.04 -7.34 2.94
C GLU A 173 4.16 -6.08 2.81
N ARG A 174 4.68 -5.01 2.20
CA ARG A 174 3.89 -3.80 1.98
C ARG A 174 2.68 -4.14 1.10
N GLY A 175 1.50 -3.68 1.52
CA GLY A 175 0.30 -3.76 0.70
C GLY A 175 -1.00 -3.64 1.50
N SER A 176 -2.09 -3.65 0.75
CA SER A 176 -3.45 -3.80 1.26
C SER A 176 -3.92 -5.24 1.06
N TYR A 177 -4.45 -5.83 2.13
CA TYR A 177 -4.88 -7.22 2.18
C TYR A 177 -6.29 -7.32 2.72
N ILE A 178 -7.05 -8.28 2.19
CA ILE A 178 -8.28 -8.77 2.78
C ILE A 178 -8.01 -10.21 3.19
N LEU A 179 -8.26 -10.52 4.46
CA LEU A 179 -8.17 -11.87 5.01
C LEU A 179 -9.44 -12.67 4.69
N ASP A 180 -9.38 -13.99 4.84
CA ASP A 180 -10.51 -14.89 4.55
C ASP A 180 -11.80 -14.55 5.34
N ASP A 181 -11.65 -13.93 6.52
CA ASP A 181 -12.76 -13.49 7.36
C ASP A 181 -13.30 -12.09 6.99
N GLY A 182 -12.75 -11.47 5.94
CA GLY A 182 -13.08 -10.12 5.48
C GLY A 182 -12.33 -9.01 6.23
N THR A 183 -11.46 -9.34 7.19
CA THR A 183 -10.65 -8.34 7.89
C THR A 183 -9.69 -7.67 6.92
N ARG A 184 -9.71 -6.34 6.90
CA ARG A 184 -8.76 -5.53 6.12
C ARG A 184 -7.49 -5.28 6.92
N LEU A 185 -6.35 -5.48 6.29
CA LEU A 185 -5.03 -5.11 6.81
C LEU A 185 -4.32 -4.21 5.81
N GLU A 186 -3.53 -3.27 6.33
CA GLU A 186 -2.65 -2.43 5.53
C GLU A 186 -1.28 -2.37 6.20
N ALA A 187 -0.25 -2.74 5.44
CA ALA A 187 1.15 -2.57 5.82
C ALA A 187 1.75 -1.52 4.89
N ASN A 188 2.15 -0.38 5.43
CA ASN A 188 2.71 0.72 4.65
C ASN A 188 3.86 1.41 5.39
N SER A 189 4.68 2.16 4.66
CA SER A 189 5.67 3.07 5.24
C SER A 189 5.66 4.40 4.50
N PHE A 190 5.93 5.46 5.23
CA PHE A 190 5.94 6.82 4.73
C PHE A 190 7.17 7.55 5.29
N ALA A 191 7.64 8.57 4.57
CA ALA A 191 8.68 9.48 5.05
C ALA A 191 8.04 10.74 5.64
N THR A 192 8.61 11.26 6.72
CA THR A 192 8.19 12.52 7.34
C THR A 192 9.39 13.15 8.05
N ASP A 193 9.40 14.47 8.11
CA ASP A 193 10.27 15.31 8.94
C ASP A 193 9.47 16.11 9.98
N ASP A 194 8.20 15.76 10.19
CA ASP A 194 7.29 16.41 11.12
C ASP A 194 7.67 16.09 12.58
N THR A 195 8.52 16.92 13.17
CA THR A 195 8.89 16.85 14.59
C THR A 195 8.06 17.85 15.40
N GLY A 196 7.29 17.35 16.38
CA GLY A 196 6.43 18.17 17.26
C GLY A 196 5.19 18.79 16.58
N THR A 197 5.00 18.55 15.28
CA THR A 197 3.81 18.95 14.51
C THR A 197 3.19 17.70 13.88
N PHE A 198 1.87 17.64 13.73
CA PHE A 198 1.21 16.46 13.19
C PHE A 198 0.94 16.57 11.69
N GLY A 199 1.53 15.67 10.92
CA GLY A 199 1.23 15.44 9.50
C GLY A 199 0.10 14.43 9.34
N THR A 200 -0.63 14.49 8.22
CA THR A 200 -1.70 13.52 7.89
C THR A 200 -1.13 12.40 7.03
N VAL A 201 -1.45 11.15 7.40
CA VAL A 201 -1.14 9.95 6.63
C VAL A 201 -2.46 9.29 6.25
N SER A 202 -2.72 9.21 4.95
CA SER A 202 -3.90 8.56 4.41
C SER A 202 -3.65 7.06 4.23
N PHE A 203 -4.70 6.27 4.44
CA PHE A 203 -4.70 4.87 4.02
C PHE A 203 -4.86 4.76 2.52
N ASP A 204 -4.36 3.67 1.93
CA ASP A 204 -4.53 3.40 0.49
C ASP A 204 -6.02 3.26 0.13
N GLN A 205 -6.82 2.73 1.06
CA GLN A 205 -8.29 2.65 0.97
C GLN A 205 -8.91 2.91 2.35
N PRO A 206 -10.19 3.32 2.42
CA PRO A 206 -10.89 3.42 3.70
C PRO A 206 -11.08 2.05 4.38
N PHE A 207 -11.03 2.03 5.71
CA PHE A 207 -11.45 0.90 6.54
C PHE A 207 -12.95 0.98 6.86
N GLN A 208 -13.60 -0.17 7.08
CA GLN A 208 -15.02 -0.22 7.48
C GLN A 208 -15.25 0.23 8.93
N GLN A 209 -14.20 0.18 9.76
CA GLN A 209 -14.19 0.61 11.16
C GLN A 209 -12.86 1.29 11.43
N VAL A 210 -12.79 2.13 12.48
CA VAL A 210 -11.54 2.79 12.88
C VAL A 210 -10.49 1.71 13.19
N PRO A 211 -9.36 1.67 12.46
CA PRO A 211 -8.39 0.58 12.60
C PRO A 211 -7.52 0.74 13.86
N VAL A 212 -6.90 -0.36 14.29
CA VAL A 212 -5.80 -0.33 15.25
C VAL A 212 -4.52 -0.03 14.49
N ILE A 213 -3.77 0.98 14.94
CA ILE A 213 -2.51 1.40 14.30
C ILE A 213 -1.35 1.15 15.25
N THR A 214 -0.29 0.56 14.71
CA THR A 214 1.02 0.50 15.35
C THR A 214 2.07 1.00 14.36
N THR A 215 3.12 1.65 14.86
CA THR A 215 4.14 2.31 14.04
C THR A 215 5.52 2.16 14.67
N SER A 216 6.56 2.11 13.85
CA SER A 216 7.96 2.23 14.27
C SER A 216 8.69 3.21 13.35
N ILE A 217 9.72 3.87 13.89
CA ILE A 217 10.66 4.66 13.11
C ILE A 217 11.78 3.73 12.66
N ILE A 218 11.91 3.53 11.35
CA ILE A 218 12.78 2.50 10.74
C ILE A 218 14.06 3.04 10.09
N THR A 219 14.36 4.33 10.32
CA THR A 219 15.56 4.98 9.80
C THR A 219 16.35 5.65 10.92
N GLU A 220 17.65 5.82 10.67
CA GLU A 220 18.56 6.55 11.55
C GLU A 220 19.21 7.69 10.75
N ASN A 221 18.59 8.87 10.79
CA ASN A 221 19.09 10.08 10.13
C ASN A 221 19.68 11.11 11.13
N GLY A 222 19.94 10.67 12.35
CA GLY A 222 20.46 11.46 13.47
C GLY A 222 20.68 10.59 14.69
N SER A 223 21.43 11.11 15.68
CA SER A 223 21.75 10.38 16.91
C SER A 223 20.66 10.45 17.97
N SER A 224 19.72 11.39 17.86
CA SER A 224 18.70 11.59 18.89
C SER A 224 17.72 10.43 18.99
N ALA A 225 17.38 10.08 20.22
CA ALA A 225 16.26 9.20 20.52
C ALA A 225 14.98 9.90 20.07
N VAL A 226 14.11 9.12 19.41
CA VAL A 226 12.87 9.64 18.85
C VAL A 226 11.79 8.59 19.00
N THR A 227 10.57 9.06 19.24
CA THR A 227 9.37 8.22 19.26
C THR A 227 8.30 8.81 18.34
N GLY A 228 7.37 7.96 17.91
CA GLY A 228 6.21 8.37 17.14
C GLY A 228 5.00 8.62 18.02
N ARG A 229 4.18 9.61 17.67
CA ARG A 229 2.85 9.78 18.26
C ARG A 229 1.78 9.78 17.18
N LEU A 230 0.65 9.20 17.54
CA LEU A 230 -0.54 9.09 16.70
C LEU A 230 -1.67 9.92 17.31
N GLN A 231 -2.46 10.58 16.45
CA GLN A 231 -3.73 11.18 16.84
C GLN A 231 -4.71 11.17 15.66
N ALA A 232 -5.94 11.64 15.90
CA ALA A 232 -6.97 11.84 14.86
C ALA A 232 -7.17 10.62 13.93
N ILE A 233 -7.22 9.42 14.51
CA ILE A 233 -7.40 8.17 13.77
C ILE A 233 -8.86 8.09 13.29
N SER A 234 -9.03 7.96 11.98
CA SER A 234 -10.32 7.77 11.31
C SER A 234 -10.29 6.48 10.47
N THR A 235 -11.34 6.23 9.71
CA THR A 235 -11.39 5.16 8.72
C THR A 235 -10.55 5.45 7.47
N GLU A 236 -10.15 6.69 7.24
CA GLU A 236 -9.50 7.14 6.00
C GLU A 236 -8.04 7.57 6.21
N SER A 237 -7.70 7.97 7.43
CA SER A 237 -6.39 8.54 7.74
C SER A 237 -6.07 8.49 9.22
N PHE A 238 -4.83 8.79 9.56
CA PHE A 238 -4.41 9.17 10.90
C PHE A 238 -3.44 10.34 10.83
N GLN A 239 -3.15 10.95 11.97
CA GLN A 239 -2.09 11.94 12.09
C GLN A 239 -0.91 11.38 12.85
N TYR A 240 0.29 11.71 12.38
CA TYR A 240 1.56 11.26 12.95
C TYR A 240 2.51 12.43 13.19
N CYS A 241 3.28 12.36 14.28
CA CYS A 241 4.45 13.21 14.48
C CYS A 241 5.60 12.41 15.09
N MET A 242 6.83 12.86 14.82
CA MET A 242 8.01 12.47 15.58
C MET A 242 8.16 13.36 16.82
N GLN A 243 8.74 12.80 17.88
CA GLN A 243 9.10 13.51 19.10
C GLN A 243 10.45 13.05 19.62
N GLU A 244 11.33 14.02 19.84
CA GLU A 244 12.67 13.91 20.45
C GLU A 244 12.68 14.52 21.87
#